data_AF-A0A4V3XKU2-F1
#
_entry.id   AF-A0A4V3XKU2-F1
#
_cell.length_a   1.000
_cell.length_b   1.000
_cell.length_c   1.000
_cell.angle_alpha   90.00
_cell.angle_beta   90.00
_cell.angle_gamma   90.00
#
_symmetry.space_group_name_H-M   'P 1'
#
loop_
_entity.id
_entity.type
_entity.pdbx_description
1 polymer ?
#
loop_
_entity_poly.entity_id
_entity_poly.type
_entity_poly.pdbx_seq_one_letter_code
_entity_poly.pdbx_strand_id
1 'polypeptide(L)'
;MKPKTVGRVTGGQNRPESAQNLCHGLPVGLQVTTADGILPAEFLTPGDRIVTRNGGMTRLDAIEAVTRATRAVKFSAGCFGAAGPSEDIVLPADQPVLVRDWRARALFHQSQAMTTAAQLVDGIEITDIGPRRMVLFRLTFDRPRVIYAGGLELGSAPEAVMPLRAVA
;
A
#
# COMPACT_ATOMS: atom_id res chain seq x y z
N MET A 1 0.33 -42.79 42.46
CA MET A 1 0.25 -42.47 41.01
C MET A 1 0.02 -40.95 40.90
N LYS A 2 0.95 -40.19 40.32
CA LYS A 2 0.88 -38.71 40.20
C LYS A 2 0.17 -38.32 38.89
N PRO A 3 -0.65 -37.25 38.82
CA PRO A 3 -1.20 -36.80 37.55
C PRO A 3 -0.13 -36.03 36.75
N LYS A 4 -0.14 -36.21 35.42
CA LYS A 4 0.77 -35.56 34.48
C LYS A 4 0.27 -34.15 34.13
N THR A 5 1.18 -33.20 34.25
CA THR A 5 1.15 -31.82 33.75
C THR A 5 0.78 -31.77 32.27
N VAL A 6 -0.22 -30.95 31.91
CA VAL A 6 -0.57 -30.67 30.51
C VAL A 6 0.18 -29.43 30.04
N GLY A 7 0.81 -29.55 28.87
CA GLY A 7 1.69 -28.55 28.28
C GLY A 7 0.97 -27.25 27.88
N ARG A 8 1.67 -26.15 28.12
CA ARG A 8 1.32 -24.79 27.71
C ARG A 8 1.51 -24.68 26.19
N VAL A 9 0.42 -24.54 25.43
CA VAL A 9 0.49 -24.22 24.00
C VAL A 9 0.68 -22.70 23.86
N THR A 10 1.87 -22.30 23.41
CA THR A 10 2.18 -20.91 23.08
C THR A 10 1.39 -20.52 21.83
N GLY A 11 0.50 -19.54 21.96
CA GLY A 11 -0.28 -19.00 20.85
C GLY A 11 0.62 -18.28 19.85
N GLY A 12 1.06 -19.01 18.82
CA GLY A 12 1.58 -18.42 17.59
C GLY A 12 0.41 -17.81 16.83
N GLN A 13 0.42 -16.50 16.65
CA GLN A 13 -0.55 -15.82 15.80
C GLN A 13 -0.33 -16.27 14.35
N ASN A 14 -1.17 -17.20 13.87
CA ASN A 14 -1.28 -17.55 12.47
C ASN A 14 -1.80 -16.33 11.69
N ARG A 15 -0.87 -15.53 11.16
CA ARG A 15 -1.21 -14.57 10.10
C ARG A 15 -1.58 -15.41 8.86
N PRO A 16 -2.78 -15.26 8.27
CA PRO A 16 -3.23 -16.13 7.19
C PRO A 16 -2.23 -16.11 6.02
N GLU A 17 -1.86 -17.29 5.52
CA GLU A 17 -0.93 -17.49 4.38
C GLU A 17 -1.30 -16.63 3.16
N SER A 18 -2.56 -16.24 3.02
CA SER A 18 -3.09 -15.33 2.00
C SER A 18 -2.33 -14.00 1.92
N ALA A 19 -1.82 -13.48 3.04
CA ALA A 19 -1.08 -12.21 3.06
C ALA A 19 0.35 -12.34 2.49
N GLN A 20 0.87 -13.55 2.32
CA GLN A 20 2.24 -13.80 1.88
C GLN A 20 2.40 -13.77 0.35
N ASN A 21 1.29 -13.80 -0.41
CA ASN A 21 1.28 -13.73 -1.88
C ASN A 21 0.88 -12.36 -2.46
N LEU A 22 0.60 -11.35 -1.63
CA LEU A 22 0.18 -10.03 -2.12
C LEU A 22 1.33 -9.27 -2.79
N CYS A 23 1.15 -8.96 -4.07
CA CYS A 23 2.13 -8.25 -4.87
C CYS A 23 1.99 -6.73 -4.71
N HIS A 24 2.79 -6.14 -3.80
CA HIS A 24 2.84 -4.71 -3.54
C HIS A 24 4.23 -4.14 -3.83
N GLY A 25 4.29 -2.81 -3.97
CA GLY A 25 5.47 -2.02 -4.25
C GLY A 25 5.19 -0.91 -5.25
N LEU A 26 6.03 0.11 -5.25
CA LEU A 26 5.90 1.26 -6.13
C LEU A 26 6.50 0.94 -7.50
N PRO A 27 5.78 1.16 -8.62
CA PRO A 27 6.34 0.96 -9.94
C PRO A 27 7.43 2.00 -10.24
N VAL A 28 8.31 1.68 -11.20
CA VAL A 28 9.27 2.64 -11.79
C VAL A 28 8.56 3.91 -12.23
N GLY A 29 9.19 5.06 -11.97
CA GLY A 29 8.70 6.39 -12.32
C GLY A 29 7.65 6.94 -11.36
N LEU A 30 7.12 6.15 -10.41
CA LEU A 30 6.15 6.67 -9.46
C LEU A 30 6.81 7.67 -8.52
N GLN A 31 6.32 8.90 -8.59
CA GLN A 31 6.78 10.01 -7.79
C GLN A 31 6.40 9.85 -6.32
N VAL A 32 7.37 9.93 -5.41
CA VAL A 32 7.21 9.83 -3.96
C VAL A 32 7.52 11.18 -3.32
N THR A 33 6.69 11.62 -2.38
CA THR A 33 6.96 12.85 -1.64
C THR A 33 8.00 12.60 -0.55
N THR A 34 9.15 13.27 -0.65
CA THR A 34 10.27 13.18 0.30
C THR A 34 10.56 14.55 0.93
N ALA A 35 11.49 14.58 1.88
CA ALA A 35 11.97 15.84 2.49
C ALA A 35 12.70 16.76 1.49
N ASP A 36 13.27 16.18 0.43
CA ASP A 36 14.09 16.88 -0.57
C ASP A 36 13.29 17.21 -1.84
N GLY A 37 11.97 16.98 -1.80
CA GLY A 37 11.05 17.23 -2.91
C GLY A 37 10.37 15.95 -3.37
N ILE A 38 9.95 15.93 -4.63
CA ILE A 38 9.29 14.79 -5.24
C ILE A 38 10.33 13.98 -6.02
N LEU A 39 10.54 12.72 -5.63
CA LEU A 39 11.53 11.83 -6.25
C LEU A 39 10.86 10.55 -6.77
N PRO A 40 11.21 10.07 -7.98
CA PRO A 40 10.85 8.73 -8.44
C PRO A 40 11.31 7.64 -7.46
N ALA A 41 10.50 6.57 -7.33
CA ALA A 41 10.76 5.47 -6.41
C ALA A 41 12.14 4.80 -6.62
N GLU A 42 12.61 4.71 -7.86
CA GLU A 42 13.91 4.15 -8.24
C GLU A 42 15.13 4.96 -7.77
N PHE A 43 14.94 6.23 -7.37
CA PHE A 43 16.01 7.08 -6.86
C PHE A 43 16.07 7.13 -5.33
N LEU A 44 15.13 6.48 -4.65
CA LEU A 44 15.14 6.40 -3.19
C LEU A 44 16.24 5.48 -2.69
N THR A 45 16.84 5.86 -1.57
CA THR A 45 17.90 5.10 -0.90
C THR A 45 17.63 4.96 0.60
N PRO A 46 18.15 3.90 1.26
CA PRO A 46 18.06 3.76 2.71
C PRO A 46 18.64 5.00 3.41
N GLY A 47 17.87 5.61 4.30
CA GLY A 47 18.21 6.85 4.98
C GLY A 47 17.37 8.05 4.52
N ASP A 48 16.76 7.99 3.34
CA ASP A 48 15.90 9.06 2.83
C ASP A 48 14.71 9.32 3.76
N ARG A 49 14.29 10.58 3.85
CA ARG A 49 13.14 10.98 4.66
C ARG A 49 11.90 11.06 3.79
N ILE A 50 10.98 10.12 3.97
CA ILE A 50 9.73 10.02 3.21
C ILE A 50 8.60 10.69 3.99
N VAL A 51 7.75 11.46 3.30
CA VAL A 51 6.57 12.04 3.92
C VAL A 51 5.51 10.95 4.10
N THR A 52 5.12 10.74 5.35
CA THR A 52 4.13 9.75 5.75
C THR A 52 2.93 10.42 6.39
N ARG A 53 1.75 9.82 6.23
CA ARG A 53 0.48 10.39 6.68
C ARG A 53 0.42 10.64 8.19
N ASN A 54 0.69 9.61 8.99
CA ASN A 54 0.52 9.64 10.45
C ASN A 54 1.86 9.76 11.21
N GLY A 55 2.97 9.95 10.50
CA GLY A 55 4.31 9.98 11.10
C GLY A 55 5.15 11.18 10.71
N GLY A 56 4.60 12.14 9.95
CA GLY A 56 5.39 13.21 9.35
C GLY A 56 6.49 12.63 8.45
N MET A 57 7.70 13.19 8.51
CA MET A 57 8.85 12.64 7.80
C MET A 57 9.42 11.43 8.53
N THR A 58 9.42 10.26 7.88
CA THR A 58 9.96 9.00 8.42
C THR A 58 11.16 8.55 7.58
N ARG A 59 12.22 8.09 8.26
CA ARG A 59 13.41 7.55 7.61
C ARG A 59 13.10 6.20 6.94
N LEU A 60 13.51 6.04 5.69
CA LEU A 60 13.45 4.78 4.95
C LEU A 60 14.55 3.85 5.46
N ASP A 61 14.20 2.66 5.95
CA ASP A 61 15.19 1.73 6.51
C ASP A 61 15.81 0.83 5.44
N ALA A 62 15.00 0.41 4.46
CA ALA A 62 15.47 -0.36 3.32
C ALA A 62 14.56 -0.17 2.11
N ILE A 63 15.11 -0.43 0.93
CA ILE A 63 14.38 -0.50 -0.33
C ILE A 63 14.81 -1.74 -1.10
N GLU A 64 13.84 -2.49 -1.61
CA GLU A 64 14.08 -3.69 -2.41
C GLU A 64 13.41 -3.52 -3.79
N ALA A 65 14.17 -3.73 -4.87
CA ALA A 65 13.63 -3.78 -6.22
C ALA A 65 13.31 -5.24 -6.59
N VAL A 66 12.05 -5.52 -6.90
CA VAL A 66 11.60 -6.86 -7.32
C VAL A 66 10.91 -6.81 -8.67
N THR A 67 11.22 -7.77 -9.54
CA THR A 67 10.45 -7.98 -10.77
C THR A 67 9.36 -9.01 -10.52
N ARG A 68 8.10 -8.67 -10.81
CA ARG A 68 6.94 -9.56 -10.62
C ARG A 68 6.00 -9.51 -11.82
N ALA A 69 5.41 -10.64 -12.17
CA ALA A 69 4.23 -10.67 -13.01
C ALA A 69 2.99 -10.58 -12.11
N THR A 70 2.17 -9.57 -12.31
CA THR A 70 0.98 -9.28 -11.49
C THR A 70 -0.10 -8.65 -12.36
N ARG A 71 -1.36 -8.74 -11.95
CA ARG A 71 -2.39 -7.86 -12.52
C ARG A 71 -2.05 -6.42 -12.17
N ALA A 72 -2.31 -5.51 -13.12
CA ALA A 72 -2.05 -4.10 -12.98
C ALA A 72 -3.37 -3.32 -13.08
N VAL A 73 -3.47 -2.25 -12.30
CA VAL A 73 -4.64 -1.36 -12.24
C VAL A 73 -4.17 0.03 -12.62
N LYS A 74 -4.79 0.60 -13.66
CA LYS A 74 -4.58 1.98 -14.08
C LYS A 74 -5.55 2.89 -13.33
N PHE A 75 -5.00 3.91 -12.70
CA PHE A 75 -5.75 5.05 -12.16
C PHE A 75 -5.57 6.20 -13.12
N SER A 76 -6.66 6.67 -13.70
CA SER A 76 -6.61 7.81 -14.61
C SER A 76 -6.38 9.10 -13.83
N ALA A 77 -5.73 10.07 -14.46
CA ALA A 77 -5.56 11.40 -13.90
C ALA A 77 -6.92 11.95 -13.41
N GLY A 78 -6.97 12.43 -12.16
CA GLY A 78 -8.17 13.03 -11.58
C GLY A 78 -9.24 12.05 -11.06
N CYS A 79 -9.03 10.73 -11.02
CA CYS A 79 -10.02 9.74 -10.52
C CYS A 79 -10.48 9.91 -9.05
N PHE A 80 -9.81 10.78 -8.29
CA PHE A 80 -10.20 11.24 -6.95
C PHE A 80 -10.39 12.77 -6.87
N GLY A 81 -10.72 13.40 -8.00
CA GLY A 81 -10.79 14.85 -8.12
C GLY A 81 -9.45 15.52 -7.77
N ALA A 82 -9.49 16.61 -7.01
CA ALA A 82 -8.29 17.35 -6.59
C ALA A 82 -7.35 16.55 -5.66
N ALA A 83 -7.84 15.46 -5.05
CA ALA A 83 -7.06 14.57 -4.20
C ALA A 83 -6.50 13.34 -4.96
N GLY A 84 -6.65 13.32 -6.29
CA GLY A 84 -6.20 12.23 -7.13
C GLY A 84 -4.85 12.46 -7.79
N PRO A 85 -4.41 11.47 -8.58
CA PRO A 85 -3.18 11.59 -9.35
C PRO A 85 -3.33 12.70 -10.41
N SER A 86 -2.27 13.48 -10.63
CA SER A 86 -2.23 14.50 -11.70
C SER A 86 -1.99 13.93 -13.09
N GLU A 87 -1.51 12.69 -13.16
CA GLU A 87 -1.21 11.94 -14.38
C GLU A 87 -1.74 10.50 -14.24
N ASP A 88 -1.82 9.76 -15.35
CA ASP A 88 -2.18 8.34 -15.29
C ASP A 88 -1.09 7.56 -14.55
N ILE A 89 -1.47 6.76 -13.55
CA ILE A 89 -0.56 5.89 -12.80
C ILE A 89 -1.02 4.44 -12.87
N VAL A 90 -0.07 3.50 -12.79
CA VAL A 90 -0.35 2.07 -12.86
C VAL A 90 0.21 1.37 -11.63
N LEU A 91 -0.65 0.82 -10.79
CA LEU A 91 -0.25 0.10 -9.57
C LEU A 91 -0.44 -1.41 -9.75
N PRO A 92 0.34 -2.26 -9.04
CA PRO A 92 0.00 -3.67 -8.96
C PRO A 92 -1.34 -3.85 -8.22
N ALA A 93 -2.13 -4.84 -8.62
CA ALA A 93 -3.49 -5.06 -8.16
C ALA A 93 -3.62 -5.17 -6.63
N ASP A 94 -2.62 -5.74 -5.96
CA ASP A 94 -2.60 -5.92 -4.51
C ASP A 94 -1.99 -4.73 -3.76
N GLN A 95 -1.59 -3.65 -4.44
CA GLN A 95 -1.05 -2.45 -3.79
C GLN A 95 -2.10 -1.89 -2.82
N PRO A 96 -1.75 -1.72 -1.53
CA PRO A 96 -2.64 -1.06 -0.59
C PRO A 96 -2.75 0.43 -0.90
N VAL A 97 -3.99 0.90 -0.99
CA VAL A 97 -4.40 2.28 -1.23
C VAL A 97 -5.33 2.70 -0.10
N LEU A 98 -5.04 3.82 0.54
CA LEU A 98 -5.93 4.42 1.52
C LEU A 98 -6.99 5.26 0.79
N VAL A 99 -8.25 4.90 0.96
CA VAL A 99 -9.39 5.70 0.48
C VAL A 99 -10.11 6.39 1.62
N ARG A 100 -10.55 7.62 1.37
CA ARG A 100 -11.13 8.52 2.39
C ARG A 100 -12.31 9.34 1.87
N ASP A 101 -12.71 9.09 0.63
CA ASP A 101 -13.83 9.76 -0.02
C ASP A 101 -15.13 8.97 0.18
N TRP A 102 -16.14 9.25 -0.64
CA TRP A 102 -17.42 8.54 -0.62
C TRP A 102 -17.26 7.03 -0.84
N ARG A 103 -16.21 6.57 -1.55
CA ARG A 103 -15.97 5.14 -1.80
C ARG A 103 -15.65 4.41 -0.50
N ALA A 104 -14.96 5.04 0.45
CA ALA A 104 -14.71 4.43 1.76
C ALA A 104 -16.03 4.13 2.51
N ARG A 105 -17.01 5.03 2.41
CA ARG A 105 -18.34 4.84 3.03
C ARG A 105 -19.17 3.82 2.25
N ALA A 106 -19.16 3.89 0.93
CA ALA A 106 -19.96 3.03 0.07
C ALA A 106 -19.47 1.57 0.08
N LEU A 107 -18.15 1.35 0.08
CA LEU A 107 -17.55 0.02 0.00
C LEU A 107 -17.31 -0.61 1.39
N PHE A 108 -17.03 0.20 2.41
CA PHE A 108 -16.56 -0.32 3.70
C PHE A 108 -17.35 0.20 4.91
N HIS A 109 -18.35 1.07 4.71
CA HIS A 109 -19.11 1.71 5.79
C HIS A 109 -18.21 2.45 6.81
N GLN A 110 -17.06 2.97 6.36
CA GLN A 110 -16.11 3.73 7.18
C GLN A 110 -15.84 5.11 6.56
N SER A 111 -15.35 6.05 7.36
CA SER A 111 -14.86 7.35 6.84
C SER A 111 -13.54 7.25 6.09
N GLN A 112 -12.78 6.17 6.33
CA GLN A 112 -11.54 5.83 5.63
C GLN A 112 -11.30 4.32 5.69
N ALA A 113 -10.64 3.75 4.69
CA ALA A 113 -10.31 2.33 4.65
C ALA A 113 -9.03 2.07 3.87
N MET A 114 -8.22 1.12 4.32
CA MET A 114 -7.13 0.56 3.53
C MET A 114 -7.69 -0.58 2.68
N THR A 115 -7.50 -0.48 1.36
CA THR A 115 -8.03 -1.43 0.37
C THR A 115 -6.97 -1.74 -0.68
N THR A 116 -7.16 -2.79 -1.47
CA THR A 116 -6.28 -3.02 -2.63
C THR A 116 -6.70 -2.17 -3.83
N ALA A 117 -5.75 -1.87 -4.72
CA ALA A 117 -6.02 -1.19 -5.98
C ALA A 117 -7.10 -1.90 -6.81
N ALA A 118 -7.11 -3.25 -6.82
CA ALA A 118 -8.10 -4.04 -7.54
C ALA A 118 -9.54 -3.83 -7.07
N GLN A 119 -9.75 -3.54 -5.78
CA GLN A 119 -11.09 -3.29 -5.24
C GLN A 119 -11.64 -1.91 -5.59
N LEU A 120 -10.79 -1.02 -6.09
CA LEU A 120 -11.18 0.33 -6.52
C LEU A 120 -11.56 0.39 -8.00
N VAL A 121 -11.43 -0.72 -8.74
CA VAL A 121 -11.77 -0.79 -10.16
C VAL A 121 -13.26 -0.51 -10.35
N ASP A 122 -13.55 0.58 -11.06
CA ASP A 122 -14.91 0.98 -11.46
C ASP A 122 -15.17 0.77 -12.95
N GLY A 123 -14.12 0.46 -13.74
CA GLY A 123 -14.21 0.23 -15.18
C GLY A 123 -14.28 1.51 -16.01
N ILE A 124 -14.21 2.69 -15.38
CA ILE A 124 -14.33 4.00 -16.02
C ILE A 124 -13.02 4.77 -15.84
N GLU A 125 -12.73 5.20 -14.61
CA GLU A 125 -11.54 5.98 -14.28
C GLU A 125 -10.43 5.11 -13.67
N ILE A 126 -10.83 4.03 -12.98
CA ILE A 126 -9.92 3.04 -12.40
C ILE A 126 -10.19 1.71 -13.10
N THR A 127 -9.22 1.22 -13.85
CA THR A 127 -9.39 0.10 -14.78
C THR A 127 -8.35 -0.99 -14.55
N ASP A 128 -8.76 -2.25 -14.57
CA ASP A 128 -7.82 -3.36 -14.63
C ASP A 128 -7.29 -3.51 -16.06
N ILE A 129 -5.97 -3.47 -16.20
CA ILE A 129 -5.29 -3.53 -17.50
C ILE A 129 -4.58 -4.88 -17.73
N GLY A 130 -5.00 -5.90 -16.98
CA GLY A 130 -4.52 -7.26 -17.11
C GLY A 130 -3.13 -7.53 -16.52
N PRO A 131 -2.59 -8.74 -16.73
CA PRO A 131 -1.26 -9.13 -16.26
C PRO A 131 -0.16 -8.31 -16.91
N ARG A 132 0.78 -7.79 -16.10
CA ARG A 132 1.98 -7.09 -16.54
C ARG A 132 3.19 -7.55 -15.75
N ARG A 133 4.35 -7.53 -16.41
CA ARG A 133 5.64 -7.64 -15.73
C ARG A 133 6.06 -6.24 -15.28
N MET A 134 6.21 -6.06 -13.97
CA MET A 134 6.50 -4.76 -13.35
C MET A 134 7.76 -4.88 -12.49
N VAL A 135 8.58 -3.83 -12.49
CA VAL A 135 9.63 -3.61 -11.49
C VAL A 135 9.00 -2.79 -10.37
N LEU A 136 9.02 -3.35 -9.16
CA LEU A 136 8.37 -2.79 -7.99
C LEU A 136 9.41 -2.51 -6.90
N PHE A 137 9.39 -1.30 -6.36
CA PHE A 137 10.21 -0.86 -5.24
C PHE A 137 9.42 -1.02 -3.95
N ARG A 138 9.89 -1.89 -3.06
CA ARG A 138 9.29 -2.15 -1.74
C ARG A 138 10.04 -1.36 -0.69
N LEU A 139 9.32 -0.47 -0.03
CA LEU A 139 9.86 0.44 0.96
C LEU A 139 9.63 -0.14 2.36
N THR A 140 10.71 -0.33 3.10
CA THR A 140 10.66 -0.84 4.47
C THR A 140 10.94 0.29 5.46
N PHE A 141 10.11 0.36 6.49
CA PHE A 141 10.19 1.31 7.60
C PHE A 141 10.13 0.54 8.92
N ASP A 142 10.42 1.24 10.02
CA ASP A 142 10.28 0.79 11.41
C ASP A 142 8.93 0.12 11.74
N ARG A 143 7.86 0.54 11.05
CA ARG A 143 6.52 -0.05 11.06
C ARG A 143 5.83 0.25 9.73
N PRO A 144 4.78 -0.49 9.33
CA PRO A 144 4.00 -0.15 8.14
C PRO A 144 3.59 1.34 8.13
N ARG A 145 3.87 2.02 7.01
CA ARG A 145 3.57 3.44 6.81
C ARG A 145 2.60 3.61 5.64
N VAL A 146 1.80 4.68 5.72
CA VAL A 146 1.10 5.24 4.56
C VAL A 146 1.92 6.41 4.06
N ILE A 147 2.35 6.36 2.80
CA ILE A 147 3.18 7.36 2.14
C ILE A 147 2.37 8.10 1.08
N TYR A 148 2.83 9.30 0.71
CA TYR A 148 2.27 10.03 -0.43
C TYR A 148 3.08 9.70 -1.69
N ALA A 149 2.44 9.10 -2.69
CA ALA A 149 3.08 8.73 -3.95
C ALA A 149 2.09 8.78 -5.13
N GLY A 150 2.48 9.40 -6.24
CA GLY A 150 1.66 9.57 -7.43
C GLY A 150 0.33 10.28 -7.17
N GLY A 151 0.28 11.20 -6.21
CA GLY A 151 -0.96 11.85 -5.79
C GLY A 151 -1.91 10.94 -4.99
N LEU A 152 -1.50 9.75 -4.57
CA LEU A 152 -2.27 8.83 -3.74
C LEU A 152 -1.62 8.61 -2.36
N GLU A 153 -2.44 8.15 -1.42
CA GLU A 153 -2.01 7.66 -0.10
C GLU A 153 -1.82 6.13 -0.18
N LEU A 154 -0.57 5.64 -0.23
CA LEU A 154 -0.23 4.22 -0.48
C LEU A 154 0.38 3.54 0.75
N GLY A 155 0.01 2.29 1.02
CA GLY A 155 0.60 1.48 2.10
C GLY A 155 1.94 0.84 1.71
N SER A 156 2.89 0.84 2.64
CA SER A 156 4.25 0.29 2.43
C SER A 156 4.39 -1.21 2.68
N ALA A 157 3.37 -1.87 3.22
CA ALA A 157 3.38 -3.28 3.58
C ALA A 157 2.11 -3.95 3.05
N PRO A 158 2.13 -5.27 2.77
CA PRO A 158 0.93 -5.97 2.35
C PRO A 158 -0.02 -6.02 3.54
N GLU A 159 -1.07 -5.22 3.47
CA GLU A 159 -2.14 -5.15 4.46
C GLU A 159 -3.38 -5.77 3.82
N ALA A 160 -3.98 -6.76 4.49
CA ALA A 160 -5.32 -7.21 4.12
C ALA A 160 -6.28 -6.02 4.30
N VAL A 161 -7.37 -5.99 3.55
CA VAL A 161 -8.42 -4.96 3.68
C VAL A 161 -8.75 -4.76 5.15
N MET A 162 -8.50 -3.56 5.65
CA MET A 162 -8.70 -3.25 7.05
C MET A 162 -9.45 -1.93 7.20
N PRO A 163 -10.56 -1.91 7.96
CA PRO A 163 -11.13 -0.66 8.41
C PRO A 163 -10.10 0.01 9.34
N LEU A 164 -9.55 1.14 8.89
CA LEU A 164 -8.63 1.92 9.71
C LEU A 164 -9.44 2.70 10.73
N ARG A 165 -9.36 2.27 11.99
CA ARG A 165 -9.95 3.01 13.12
C ARG A 165 -9.43 4.44 13.10
N ALA A 166 -10.33 5.40 13.30
CA ALA A 166 -9.93 6.78 13.55
C ALA A 166 -8.96 6.79 14.74
N VAL A 167 -7.79 7.41 14.55
CA VAL A 167 -6.94 7.75 15.69
C VAL A 167 -7.68 8.88 16.39
N ALA A 168 -8.04 8.64 17.65
CA ALA A 168 -8.74 9.59 18.52
C ALA A 168 -7.88 10.83 18.80
#